data_AF-A0A314V1Y7-F1
#
_entry.id   AF-A0A314V1Y7-F1
#
_cell.length_a   1.000
_cell.length_b   1.000
_cell.length_c   1.000
_cell.angle_alpha   90.00
_cell.angle_beta   90.00
_cell.angle_gamma   90.00
#
_symmetry.space_group_name_H-M   'P 1'
#
loop_
_entity.id
_entity.type
_entity.pdbx_description
1 polymer ?
#
loop_
_entity_poly.entity_id
_entity_poly.type
_entity_poly.pdbx_seq_one_letter_code
_entity_poly.pdbx_strand_id
1 'polypeptide(L)'
;MDWCGSFKFNYVKAFLGRYKMNLDFCVQTVRNWDAKARSCAQPFEPSSDDFVLMLLVDATFVLELMIRNFFPSYIDMRDPIYGKPRMIEDVYHDMILIENQLPLFVLEGLFTQIGGTLDGAYT
;
A
#
# COMPACT_ATOMS: atom_id res chain seq x y z
N MET A 1 -19.71 1.01 -1.89
CA MET A 1 -19.47 0.14 -3.06
C MET A 1 -18.53 -0.95 -2.60
N ASP A 2 -18.87 -2.22 -2.82
CA ASP A 2 -18.00 -3.34 -2.45
C ASP A 2 -16.75 -3.32 -3.32
N TRP A 3 -15.70 -2.70 -2.79
CA TRP A 3 -14.34 -2.86 -3.27
C TRP A 3 -14.00 -4.34 -3.20
N CYS A 4 -14.15 -5.03 -4.33
CA CYS A 4 -13.83 -6.44 -4.44
C CYS A 4 -12.34 -6.60 -4.07
N GLY A 5 -12.05 -7.16 -2.88
CA GLY A 5 -10.70 -7.28 -2.32
C GLY A 5 -9.67 -7.89 -3.28
N SER A 6 -10.15 -8.59 -4.31
CA SER A 6 -9.43 -9.03 -5.50
C SER A 6 -8.54 -7.97 -6.15
N PHE A 7 -8.98 -6.72 -6.30
CA PHE A 7 -8.18 -5.67 -6.97
C PHE A 7 -7.05 -5.16 -6.09
N LYS A 8 -7.35 -4.87 -4.83
CA LYS A 8 -6.36 -4.43 -3.85
C LYS A 8 -5.26 -5.49 -3.74
N PHE A 9 -5.64 -6.76 -3.64
CA PHE A 9 -4.71 -7.88 -3.56
C PHE A 9 -3.82 -8.03 -4.82
N ASN A 10 -4.33 -7.75 -6.01
CA ASN A 10 -3.53 -7.76 -7.24
C ASN A 10 -2.45 -6.67 -7.24
N TYR A 11 -2.77 -5.48 -6.71
CA TYR A 11 -1.80 -4.39 -6.55
C TYR A 11 -0.74 -4.73 -5.50
N VAL A 12 -1.13 -5.26 -4.34
CA VAL A 12 -0.20 -5.74 -3.32
C VAL A 12 0.73 -6.80 -3.90
N LYS A 13 0.20 -7.80 -4.62
CA LYS A 13 1.01 -8.83 -5.29
C LYS A 13 1.97 -8.24 -6.31
N ALA A 14 1.51 -7.32 -7.14
CA ALA A 14 2.34 -6.66 -8.14
C ALA A 14 3.50 -5.91 -7.49
N PHE A 15 3.21 -5.19 -6.40
CA PHE A 15 4.20 -4.45 -5.62
C PHE A 15 5.26 -5.36 -5.00
N LEU A 16 4.82 -6.39 -4.25
CA LEU A 16 5.72 -7.34 -3.60
C LEU A 16 6.59 -8.09 -4.62
N GLY A 17 6.00 -8.47 -5.77
CA GLY A 17 6.73 -9.12 -6.86
C GLY A 17 7.74 -8.19 -7.54
N ARG A 18 7.37 -6.93 -7.78
CA ARG A 18 8.22 -5.92 -8.42
C ARG A 18 9.48 -5.63 -7.60
N TYR A 19 9.32 -5.45 -6.31
CA TYR A 19 10.42 -5.10 -5.40
C TYR A 19 11.04 -6.32 -4.70
N LYS A 20 10.60 -7.53 -5.06
CA LYS A 20 11.03 -8.80 -4.45
C LYS A 20 10.99 -8.75 -2.92
N MET A 21 9.99 -8.07 -2.37
CA MET A 21 9.90 -7.86 -0.93
C MET A 21 9.54 -9.16 -0.23
N ASN A 22 10.22 -9.44 0.87
CA ASN A 22 9.83 -10.51 1.77
C ASN A 22 8.63 -10.06 2.61
N LEU A 23 7.51 -10.79 2.51
CA LEU A 23 6.27 -10.46 3.21
C LEU A 23 6.46 -10.46 4.73
N ASP A 24 7.16 -11.45 5.29
CA ASP A 24 7.42 -11.55 6.73
C ASP A 24 8.25 -10.35 7.22
N PHE A 25 9.23 -9.91 6.43
CA PHE A 25 10.01 -8.71 6.71
C PHE A 25 9.14 -7.45 6.71
N CYS A 26 8.22 -7.34 5.74
CA CYS A 26 7.28 -6.21 5.68
C CYS A 26 6.34 -6.19 6.88
N VAL A 27 5.77 -7.35 7.23
CA VAL A 27 4.89 -7.51 8.40
C VAL A 27 5.63 -7.13 9.68
N GLN A 28 6.87 -7.60 9.86
CA GLN A 28 7.67 -7.26 11.04
C GLN A 28 8.03 -5.77 11.09
N THR A 29 8.29 -5.15 9.94
CA THR A 29 8.59 -3.73 9.83
C THR A 29 7.37 -2.88 10.22
N VAL A 30 6.20 -3.18 9.67
CA VAL A 30 4.95 -2.48 9.97
C VAL A 30 4.51 -2.74 11.42
N ARG A 31 4.77 -3.93 11.97
CA ARG A 31 4.52 -4.26 13.38
C ARG A 31 5.30 -3.34 14.34
N ASN A 32 6.51 -2.92 13.98
CA ASN A 32 7.27 -1.94 14.77
C ASN A 32 6.61 -0.55 14.80
N TRP A 33 5.67 -0.29 13.90
CA TRP A 33 4.91 0.95 13.81
C TRP A 33 3.49 0.85 14.38
N ASP A 34 3.02 -0.34 14.77
CA ASP A 34 1.66 -0.59 15.25
C ASP A 34 1.26 0.39 16.34
N ALA A 35 2.04 0.51 17.42
CA ALA A 35 1.75 1.40 18.54
C ALA A 35 1.65 2.88 18.12
N LYS A 36 2.56 3.33 17.23
CA LYS A 36 2.57 4.72 16.73
C LYS A 36 1.39 4.96 15.78
N ALA A 37 1.09 4.01 14.90
CA ALA A 37 0.00 4.13 13.95
C ALA A 37 -1.36 4.11 14.66
N ARG A 38 -1.53 3.29 15.70
CA ARG A 38 -2.74 3.29 16.55
C ARG A 38 -2.96 4.61 17.27
N SER A 39 -1.90 5.27 17.72
CA SER A 39 -2.02 6.60 18.35
C SER A 39 -2.54 7.68 17.39
N CYS A 40 -2.48 7.43 16.08
CA CYS A 40 -2.95 8.33 15.04
C CYS A 40 -4.25 7.86 14.35
N ALA A 41 -4.65 6.60 14.55
CA ALA A 41 -5.81 6.00 13.89
C ALA A 41 -7.10 6.25 14.69
N GLN A 42 -8.24 6.29 13.99
CA GLN A 42 -9.56 6.43 14.61
C GLN A 42 -9.94 5.20 15.48
N PRO A 43 -10.90 5.33 16.43
CA PRO A 43 -11.06 4.44 17.59
C PRO A 43 -11.48 2.98 17.31
N PHE A 44 -11.64 2.57 16.05
CA PHE A 44 -11.96 1.19 15.72
C PHE A 44 -10.67 0.37 15.82
N GLU A 45 -10.53 -0.40 16.89
CA GLU A 45 -9.32 -1.20 17.15
C GLU A 45 -9.51 -2.66 16.73
N PRO A 46 -9.09 -3.05 15.51
CA PRO A 46 -8.90 -4.45 15.16
C PRO A 46 -7.72 -5.03 15.98
N SER A 47 -7.60 -6.37 15.95
CA SER A 47 -6.48 -7.07 16.61
C SER A 47 -5.12 -6.54 16.13
N SER A 48 -4.05 -6.80 16.90
CA SER A 48 -2.69 -6.36 16.53
C SER A 48 -2.31 -6.82 15.11
N ASP A 49 -2.58 -8.09 14.81
CA ASP A 49 -2.20 -8.69 13.55
C ASP A 49 -3.08 -8.21 12.38
N ASP A 50 -4.38 -8.07 12.61
CA ASP A 50 -5.29 -7.56 11.58
C ASP A 50 -4.97 -6.11 11.21
N PHE A 51 -4.64 -5.27 12.19
CA PHE A 51 -4.24 -3.89 11.94
C PHE A 51 -2.93 -3.78 11.17
N VAL A 52 -1.92 -4.57 11.54
CA VAL A 52 -0.63 -4.62 10.82
C VAL A 52 -0.85 -5.07 9.38
N LEU A 53 -1.70 -6.07 9.16
CA LEU A 53 -2.02 -6.54 7.81
C LEU A 53 -2.78 -5.48 7.01
N MET A 54 -3.77 -4.81 7.62
CA MET A 54 -4.51 -3.70 6.99
C MET A 54 -3.57 -2.56 6.60
N LEU A 55 -2.71 -2.10 7.52
CA LEU A 55 -1.71 -1.06 7.23
C LEU A 55 -0.79 -1.44 6.08
N LEU A 56 -0.30 -2.68 6.06
CA LEU A 56 0.58 -3.15 5.01
C LEU A 56 -0.13 -3.22 3.66
N VAL A 57 -1.33 -3.79 3.60
CA VAL A 57 -2.14 -3.90 2.38
C VAL A 57 -2.49 -2.51 1.85
N ASP A 58 -2.86 -1.59 2.72
CA ASP A 58 -3.26 -0.24 2.36
C ASP A 58 -2.06 0.56 1.86
N ALA A 59 -0.94 0.50 2.58
CA ALA A 59 0.27 1.22 2.19
C ALA A 59 0.86 0.71 0.88
N THR A 60 0.97 -0.60 0.70
CA THR A 60 1.50 -1.19 -0.55
C THR A 60 0.58 -0.94 -1.74
N PHE A 61 -0.74 -0.95 -1.54
CA PHE A 61 -1.71 -0.56 -2.56
C PHE A 61 -1.51 0.89 -3.01
N VAL A 62 -1.44 1.82 -2.05
CA VAL A 62 -1.23 3.25 -2.33
C VAL A 62 0.09 3.49 -3.06
N LEU A 63 1.18 2.86 -2.61
CA LEU A 63 2.49 3.00 -3.25
C LEU A 63 2.47 2.48 -4.70
N GLU A 64 1.93 1.28 -4.96
CA GLU A 64 1.83 0.76 -6.33
C GLU A 64 0.91 1.61 -7.20
N LEU A 65 -0.18 2.14 -6.65
CA LEU A 65 -1.04 3.08 -7.36
C LEU A 65 -0.26 4.34 -7.77
N MET A 66 0.47 4.96 -6.83
CA MET A 66 1.30 6.13 -7.13
C MET A 66 2.38 5.80 -8.18
N ILE A 67 3.06 4.65 -8.07
CA ILE A 67 4.07 4.21 -9.03
C ILE A 67 3.47 4.10 -10.44
N ARG A 68 2.29 3.49 -10.59
CA ARG A 68 1.61 3.39 -11.88
C ARG A 68 1.19 4.75 -12.42
N ASN A 69 0.76 5.67 -11.55
CA ASN A 69 0.44 7.04 -11.92
C ASN A 69 1.65 7.80 -12.51
N PHE A 70 2.81 7.69 -11.84
CA PHE A 70 4.04 8.37 -12.26
C PHE A 70 4.72 7.69 -13.45
N PHE A 71 4.56 6.38 -13.57
CA PHE A 71 5.15 5.57 -14.64
C PHE A 71 4.06 4.81 -15.40
N PRO A 72 3.42 5.46 -16.40
CA PRO A 72 2.34 4.84 -17.18
C PRO A 72 2.73 3.56 -17.92
N SER A 73 4.03 3.28 -18.08
CA SER A 73 4.55 2.02 -18.62
C SER A 73 4.18 0.79 -17.79
N TYR A 74 3.74 0.97 -16.54
CA TYR A 74 3.23 -0.10 -15.69
C TYR A 74 1.72 -0.26 -15.72
N ILE A 75 1.01 0.57 -16.50
CA ILE A 75 -0.43 0.49 -16.69
C ILE A 75 -0.72 -0.37 -17.93
N ASP A 76 -1.43 -1.48 -17.74
CA ASP A 76 -1.98 -2.28 -18.84
C ASP A 76 -3.40 -1.79 -19.19
N MET A 77 -3.86 -2.01 -20.43
CA MET A 77 -5.25 -1.77 -20.84
C MET A 77 -6.26 -2.59 -20.03
N ARG A 78 -5.81 -3.70 -19.43
CA ARG A 78 -6.60 -4.53 -18.51
C ARG A 78 -6.51 -4.08 -17.05
N ASP A 79 -5.82 -2.98 -16.78
CA ASP A 79 -5.71 -2.43 -15.43
C ASP A 79 -7.11 -2.04 -14.92
N PRO A 80 -7.55 -2.62 -13.79
CA PRO A 80 -8.91 -2.44 -13.31
C PRO A 80 -9.21 -1.02 -12.83
N ILE A 81 -8.18 -0.24 -12.48
CA ILE A 81 -8.31 1.12 -11.95
C ILE A 81 -8.03 2.13 -13.06
N TYR A 82 -6.86 2.06 -13.70
CA TYR A 82 -6.47 3.02 -14.73
C TYR A 82 -7.15 2.78 -16.08
N GLY A 83 -7.67 1.58 -16.34
CA GLY A 83 -8.49 1.28 -17.52
C GLY A 83 -9.91 1.86 -17.46
N LYS A 84 -10.33 2.46 -16.33
CA LYS A 84 -11.69 2.99 -16.12
C LYS A 84 -11.67 4.36 -15.41
N PRO A 85 -11.97 5.47 -16.11
CA PRO A 85 -11.94 6.82 -15.53
C PRO A 85 -12.78 7.01 -14.26
N ARG A 86 -13.93 6.33 -14.13
CA ARG A 86 -14.73 6.40 -12.89
C ARG A 86 -14.04 5.75 -11.70
N MET A 87 -13.27 4.68 -11.92
CA MET A 87 -12.63 3.97 -10.82
C MET A 87 -11.46 4.76 -10.24
N ILE A 88 -10.73 5.53 -11.06
CA ILE A 88 -9.67 6.39 -10.53
C ILE A 88 -10.24 7.53 -9.68
N GLU A 89 -11.38 8.11 -10.06
CA GLU A 89 -12.08 9.13 -9.25
C GLU A 89 -12.53 8.57 -7.90
N ASP A 90 -13.13 7.38 -7.90
CA ASP A 90 -13.52 6.67 -6.66
C ASP A 90 -12.30 6.38 -5.77
N VAL A 91 -11.17 5.95 -6.37
CA VAL A 91 -9.91 5.71 -5.64
C VAL A 91 -9.36 6.99 -5.02
N TYR A 92 -9.40 8.12 -5.74
CA TYR A 92 -8.94 9.40 -5.18
C TYR A 92 -9.81 9.87 -4.02
N HIS A 93 -11.13 9.69 -4.10
CA HIS A 93 -12.03 9.98 -2.98
C HIS A 93 -11.73 9.10 -1.76
N ASP A 94 -11.44 7.81 -1.98
CA ASP A 94 -11.06 6.90 -0.90
C ASP A 94 -9.65 7.18 -0.38
N MET A 95 -8.72 7.68 -1.20
CA MET A 95 -7.39 8.14 -0.77
C MET A 95 -7.47 9.33 0.19
N ILE A 96 -8.44 10.23 0.01
CA ILE A 96 -8.70 11.32 0.96
C ILE A 96 -9.18 10.78 2.31
N LEU A 97 -9.92 9.66 2.32
CA LEU A 97 -10.34 8.98 3.55
C LEU A 97 -9.21 8.14 4.18
N ILE A 98 -8.27 7.65 3.36
CA ILE A 98 -7.09 6.88 3.80
C ILE A 98 -6.16 7.74 4.67
N GLU A 99 -6.02 9.06 4.47
CA GLU A 99 -5.21 9.90 5.38
C GLU A 99 -5.65 9.80 6.86
N ASN A 100 -6.95 9.54 7.11
CA ASN A 100 -7.47 9.37 8.46
C ASN A 100 -7.25 7.97 9.07
N GLN A 101 -6.80 6.99 8.28
CA GLN A 101 -6.60 5.58 8.71
C GLN A 101 -5.17 5.07 8.52
N LEU A 102 -4.44 5.63 7.55
CA LEU A 102 -3.08 5.28 7.20
C LEU A 102 -2.17 6.50 7.43
N PRO A 103 -1.44 6.53 8.54
CA PRO A 103 -0.48 7.58 8.78
C PRO A 103 0.60 7.64 7.69
N LEU A 104 0.85 8.82 7.13
CA LEU A 104 1.79 9.02 6.02
C LEU A 104 3.19 8.42 6.28
N PHE A 105 3.64 8.42 7.54
CA PHE A 105 4.95 7.87 7.90
C PHE A 105 5.09 6.36 7.59
N VAL A 106 3.98 5.61 7.51
CA VAL A 106 3.99 4.18 7.13
C VAL A 106 4.36 4.03 5.65
N LEU A 107 3.84 4.92 4.80
CA LEU A 107 4.17 4.97 3.37
C LEU A 107 5.64 5.33 3.16
N GLU A 108 6.11 6.40 3.82
CA GLU A 108 7.50 6.85 3.76
C GLU A 108 8.48 5.79 4.24
N GLY A 109 8.13 5.11 5.34
CA GLY A 109 8.93 4.03 5.90
C GLY A 109 9.07 2.86 4.94
N LEU A 110 7.96 2.38 4.37
CA LEU A 110 7.99 1.29 3.38
C LEU A 110 8.75 1.67 2.12
N PHE A 111 8.55 2.90 1.62
CA PHE A 111 9.27 3.39 0.45
C PHE A 111 10.80 3.44 0.69
N THR A 112 11.23 3.83 1.89
CA THR A 112 12.65 3.85 2.26
C THR A 112 13.24 2.44 2.33
N GLN A 113 12.50 1.45 2.86
CA GLN A 113 12.94 0.05 2.85
C GLN A 113 13.15 -0.47 1.42
N ILE A 114 12.30 -0.04 0.49
CA ILE A 114 12.42 -0.38 -0.94
C ILE A 114 13.65 0.29 -1.55
N GLY A 115 13.88 1.57 -1.28
CA GLY A 115 15.07 2.31 -1.73
C GLY A 115 16.36 1.62 -1.29
N GLY A 116 16.45 1.20 -0.03
CA GLY A 116 17.60 0.45 0.48
C GLY A 116 17.78 -0.94 -0.14
N THR A 117 16.69 -1.58 -0.59
CA THR A 117 16.73 -2.87 -1.29
C THR A 117 17.27 -2.70 -2.73
N LEU A 118 17.04 -1.55 -3.36
CA LEU A 118 17.58 -1.24 -4.68
C LEU A 118 19.09 -0.93 -4.63
N ASP A 119 19.55 -0.23 -3.60
CA ASP A 119 20.99 0.06 -3.42
C ASP A 119 21.81 -1.21 -3.15
N GLY A 120 21.24 -2.20 -2.43
CA GLY A 120 21.89 -3.49 -2.18
C GLY A 120 21.87 -4.48 -3.36
N ALA A 121 21.13 -4.19 -4.44
CA ALA A 121 21.07 -5.05 -5.64
C ALA A 121 22.11 -4.66 -6.72
N TYR A 122 22.84 -3.57 -6.52
CA TYR A 122 23.93 -3.08 -7.38
C TYR A 122 25.31 -3.11 -6.68
N THR A 123 25.43 -3.82 -5.55
CA THR A 123 26.73 -4.14 -4.91
C THR A 123 27.00 -5.63 -5.00
#